data_AF-A0A8S3U8K9-F1
#
_entry.id   AF-A0A8S3U8K9-F1
#
_cell.length_a   1.000
_cell.length_b   1.000
_cell.length_c   1.000
_cell.angle_alpha   90.00
_cell.angle_beta   90.00
_cell.angle_gamma   90.00
#
_symmetry.space_group_name_H-M   'P 1'
#
loop_
_entity.id
_entity.type
_entity.pdbx_description
1 polymer ?
#
loop_
_entity_poly.entity_id
_entity_poly.type
_entity_poly.pdbx_seq_one_letter_code
_entity_poly.pdbx_strand_id
1 'polypeptide(L)'
;MFLHCRDNNTSATVLRSFLSGVANFGIPLRVRSDKGLENVSVADFMLTKHGDGSMITGPSTHNQRIERLWRDVYEGVLCYFYNLFYHIKDNEGILDPLNELHLVALHYIYMDEINRRLDIWTQAWASHRMRTTKSSPVNIWIAGQIQNPVGTQLSERDLVDYGLEETLMRLILWTMEGQFLSQ
;
A
#
# COMPACT_ATOMS: atom_id res chain seq x y z
N MET A 1 -8.82 -3.69 -4.82
CA MET A 1 -7.37 -3.40 -4.85
C MET A 1 -7.19 -1.98 -4.35
N PHE A 2 -6.13 -1.72 -3.58
CA PHE A 2 -5.76 -0.37 -3.16
C PHE A 2 -4.29 -0.15 -3.54
N LEU A 3 -3.99 0.97 -4.21
CA LEU A 3 -2.64 1.39 -4.57
C LEU A 3 -2.50 2.85 -4.15
N HIS A 4 -1.46 3.15 -3.38
CA HIS A 4 -1.19 4.51 -2.93
C HIS A 4 0.31 4.71 -2.76
N CYS A 5 0.86 5.70 -3.44
CA CYS A 5 2.23 6.16 -3.27
C CYS A 5 2.34 7.00 -1.99
N ARG A 6 3.33 6.71 -1.16
CA ARG A 6 3.62 7.37 0.13
C ARG A 6 5.11 7.67 0.19
N ASP A 7 5.46 8.68 0.97
CA ASP A 7 6.84 9.13 1.21
C ASP A 7 7.57 8.32 2.30
N ASN A 8 6.88 7.42 2.99
CA ASN A 8 7.44 6.57 4.04
C ASN A 8 6.81 5.16 4.03
N ASN A 9 7.55 4.19 4.58
CA ASN A 9 7.14 2.79 4.68
C ASN A 9 6.87 2.36 6.14
N THR A 10 6.32 3.27 6.96
CA THR A 10 6.01 2.95 8.36
C THR A 10 4.82 1.98 8.45
N SER A 11 4.77 1.19 9.52
CA SER A 11 3.68 0.23 9.71
C SER A 11 2.30 0.90 9.81
N ALA A 12 2.24 2.10 10.38
CA ALA A 12 1.03 2.92 10.43
C ALA A 12 0.54 3.33 9.03
N THR A 13 1.45 3.75 8.15
CA THR A 13 1.13 4.11 6.77
C THR A 13 0.63 2.92 5.95
N VAL A 14 1.24 1.75 6.14
CA VAL A 14 0.79 0.49 5.53
C VAL A 14 -0.59 0.10 6.05
N LEU A 15 -0.80 0.15 7.38
CA LEU A 15 -2.11 -0.13 7.98
C LEU A 15 -3.19 0.82 7.46
N ARG A 16 -2.94 2.13 7.38
CA ARG A 16 -3.91 3.09 6.83
C ARG A 16 -4.29 2.76 5.39
N SER A 17 -3.32 2.33 4.58
CA SER A 17 -3.57 1.91 3.20
C SER A 17 -4.41 0.62 3.16
N PHE A 18 -4.11 -0.33 4.03
CA PHE A 18 -4.88 -1.56 4.20
C PHE A 18 -6.34 -1.28 4.62
N LEU A 19 -6.56 -0.43 5.62
CA LEU A 19 -7.89 -0.07 6.11
C LEU A 19 -8.73 0.63 5.04
N SER A 20 -8.12 1.46 4.18
CA SER A 20 -8.80 2.01 3.00
C SER A 20 -9.30 0.91 2.05
N GLY A 21 -8.50 -0.14 1.85
CA GLY A 21 -8.93 -1.33 1.14
C GLY A 21 -10.09 -2.05 1.84
N VAL A 22 -10.00 -2.25 3.15
CA VAL A 22 -11.05 -2.90 3.95
C VAL A 22 -12.37 -2.13 3.87
N ALA A 23 -12.35 -0.80 3.93
CA ALA A 23 -13.54 0.03 3.81
C ALA A 23 -14.28 -0.20 2.47
N ASN A 24 -13.55 -0.47 1.40
CA ASN A 24 -14.11 -0.68 0.06
C ASN A 24 -14.49 -2.13 -0.23
N PHE A 25 -13.78 -3.12 0.35
CA PHE A 25 -13.90 -4.53 -0.05
C PHE A 25 -14.26 -5.49 1.08
N GLY A 26 -14.41 -4.99 2.31
CA GLY A 26 -14.60 -5.79 3.53
C GLY A 26 -13.29 -6.32 4.12
N ILE A 27 -13.36 -6.86 5.34
CA ILE A 27 -12.20 -7.46 6.00
C ILE A 27 -11.91 -8.82 5.33
N PRO A 28 -10.68 -9.06 4.84
CA PRO A 28 -10.32 -10.34 4.29
C PRO A 28 -10.23 -11.41 5.39
N LEU A 29 -10.56 -12.65 5.08
CA LEU A 29 -10.40 -13.77 6.03
C LEU A 29 -8.92 -14.06 6.34
N ARG A 30 -8.05 -13.88 5.35
CA ARG A 30 -6.61 -14.09 5.48
C ARG A 30 -5.83 -13.06 4.65
N VAL A 31 -4.73 -12.58 5.21
CA VAL A 31 -3.75 -11.73 4.55
C VAL A 31 -2.43 -12.47 4.48
N ARG A 32 -1.74 -12.35 3.34
CA ARG A 32 -0.39 -12.87 3.18
C ARG A 32 0.56 -11.70 2.99
N SER A 33 1.66 -11.69 3.73
CA SER A 33 2.78 -10.78 3.50
C SER A 33 4.13 -11.47 3.64
N ASP A 34 5.17 -10.79 3.21
CA ASP A 34 6.54 -11.13 3.58
C ASP A 34 6.81 -10.76 5.05
N LYS A 35 8.04 -11.07 5.50
CA LYS A 35 8.51 -10.72 6.84
C LYS A 35 9.11 -9.32 6.78
N GLY A 36 8.33 -8.33 7.18
CA GLY A 36 8.74 -6.92 7.23
C GLY A 36 8.11 -6.20 8.41
N LEU A 37 8.82 -5.24 9.00
CA LEU A 37 8.34 -4.45 10.14
C LEU A 37 7.16 -3.55 9.76
N GLU A 38 7.09 -3.15 8.49
CA GLU A 38 6.00 -2.38 7.92
C GLU A 38 4.65 -3.13 7.93
N ASN A 39 4.67 -4.47 7.99
CA ASN A 39 3.45 -5.28 7.98
C ASN A 39 2.94 -5.64 9.39
N VAL A 40 3.67 -5.26 10.44
CA VAL A 40 3.35 -5.63 11.83
C VAL A 40 1.96 -5.13 12.24
N SER A 41 1.62 -3.88 11.93
CA SER A 41 0.31 -3.32 12.29
C SER A 41 -0.86 -3.97 11.53
N VAL A 42 -0.63 -4.44 10.29
CA VAL A 42 -1.63 -5.21 9.53
C VAL A 42 -1.78 -6.62 10.12
N ALA A 43 -0.67 -7.25 10.50
CA ALA A 43 -0.68 -8.56 11.14
C ALA A 43 -1.47 -8.52 12.46
N ASP A 44 -1.20 -7.53 13.31
CA ASP A 44 -1.88 -7.34 14.59
C ASP A 44 -3.39 -7.11 14.42
N PHE A 45 -3.77 -6.26 13.46
CA PHE A 45 -5.18 -6.04 13.10
C PHE A 45 -5.87 -7.35 12.68
N MET A 46 -5.23 -8.13 11.81
CA MET A 46 -5.79 -9.39 11.30
C MET A 46 -5.92 -10.46 12.39
N LEU A 47 -4.90 -10.60 13.24
CA LEU A 47 -4.92 -11.51 14.39
C LEU A 47 -6.02 -11.13 15.38
N THR A 48 -6.22 -9.84 15.62
CA THR A 48 -7.30 -9.33 16.49
C THR A 48 -8.68 -9.64 15.93
N LYS A 49 -8.89 -9.47 14.61
CA LYS A 49 -10.22 -9.63 13.98
C LYS A 49 -10.57 -11.09 13.66
N HIS A 50 -9.60 -11.93 13.29
CA HIS A 50 -9.84 -13.27 12.78
C HIS A 50 -9.04 -14.38 13.47
N GLY A 51 -8.21 -14.04 14.46
CA GLY A 51 -7.44 -15.01 15.25
C GLY A 51 -6.27 -15.63 14.48
N ASP A 52 -5.74 -16.72 15.03
CA ASP A 52 -4.57 -17.42 14.49
C ASP A 52 -4.81 -17.95 13.06
N GLY A 53 -3.80 -17.80 12.20
CA GLY A 53 -3.86 -18.22 10.80
C GLY A 53 -4.54 -17.22 9.85
N SER A 54 -5.00 -16.07 10.37
CA SER A 54 -5.44 -14.92 9.57
C SER A 54 -4.29 -14.18 8.89
N MET A 55 -3.11 -14.15 9.51
CA MET A 55 -1.89 -13.62 8.90
C MET A 55 -0.96 -14.76 8.47
N ILE A 56 -0.60 -14.78 7.19
CA ILE A 56 0.31 -15.76 6.60
C ILE A 56 1.62 -15.05 6.25
N THR A 57 2.67 -15.32 7.00
CA THR A 57 4.03 -14.88 6.66
C THR A 57 4.80 -16.00 5.97
N GLY A 58 5.49 -15.72 4.89
CA GLY A 58 6.33 -16.71 4.22
C GLY A 58 7.30 -16.10 3.22
N PRO A 59 8.14 -16.93 2.57
CA PRO A 59 9.10 -16.46 1.59
C PRO A 59 8.42 -15.69 0.45
N SER A 60 9.09 -14.64 -0.05
CA SER A 60 8.64 -13.80 -1.16
C SER A 60 8.36 -14.61 -2.43
N THR A 61 9.04 -15.74 -2.64
CA THR A 61 8.86 -16.63 -3.81
C THR A 61 7.44 -17.15 -4.01
N HIS A 62 6.61 -17.14 -2.96
CA HIS A 62 5.22 -17.57 -3.02
C HIS A 62 4.23 -16.41 -3.22
N ASN A 63 4.72 -15.16 -3.25
CA ASN A 63 3.95 -13.94 -3.46
C ASN A 63 3.76 -13.63 -4.97
N GLN A 64 3.70 -14.66 -5.81
CA GLN A 64 3.68 -14.53 -7.29
C GLN A 64 2.55 -13.65 -7.82
N ARG A 65 1.38 -13.65 -7.17
CA ARG A 65 0.23 -12.84 -7.60
C ARG A 65 0.48 -11.35 -7.38
N ILE A 66 1.02 -10.98 -6.22
CA ILE A 66 1.33 -9.59 -5.92
C ILE A 66 2.53 -9.12 -6.75
N GLU A 67 3.53 -9.98 -6.97
CA GLU A 67 4.64 -9.69 -7.90
C GLU A 67 4.18 -9.50 -9.35
N ARG A 68 3.22 -10.30 -9.83
CA ARG A 68 2.63 -10.10 -11.16
C ARG A 68 1.88 -8.78 -11.23
N LEU A 69 1.09 -8.46 -10.21
CA LEU A 69 0.40 -7.18 -10.12
C LEU A 69 1.40 -6.00 -10.15
N TRP A 70 2.48 -6.09 -9.38
CA TRP A 70 3.52 -5.05 -9.35
C TRP A 70 4.17 -4.83 -10.72
N ARG A 71 4.39 -5.89 -11.50
CA ARG A 71 4.85 -5.75 -12.89
C ARG A 71 3.83 -5.00 -13.75
N ASP A 72 2.55 -5.34 -13.66
CA ASP A 72 1.51 -4.68 -14.45
C ASP A 72 1.37 -3.19 -14.04
N VAL A 73 1.50 -2.86 -12.74
CA VAL A 73 1.52 -1.47 -12.22
C VAL A 73 2.74 -0.70 -12.71
N TYR A 74 3.91 -1.34 -12.70
CA TYR A 74 5.14 -0.74 -13.19
C TYR A 74 5.03 -0.41 -14.68
N GLU A 75 4.64 -1.39 -15.50
CA GLU A 75 4.46 -1.19 -16.94
C GLU A 75 3.38 -0.15 -17.26
N GLY A 76 2.27 -0.15 -16.52
CA GLY A 76 1.13 0.71 -16.79
C GLY A 76 1.24 2.14 -16.26
N VAL A 77 2.02 2.38 -15.19
CA VAL A 77 2.08 3.69 -14.52
C VAL A 77 3.52 4.11 -14.22
N LEU A 78 4.27 3.29 -13.46
CA LEU A 78 5.51 3.76 -12.84
C LEU A 78 6.68 3.88 -13.83
N CYS A 79 6.68 3.12 -14.92
CA CYS A 79 7.72 3.15 -15.95
C CYS A 79 7.90 4.56 -16.53
N TYR A 80 6.80 5.31 -16.70
CA TYR A 80 6.87 6.70 -17.15
C TYR A 80 7.66 7.58 -16.17
N PHE A 81 7.30 7.54 -14.87
CA PHE A 81 7.96 8.36 -13.85
C PHE A 81 9.40 7.91 -13.63
N TYR A 82 9.66 6.61 -13.66
CA TYR A 82 10.99 6.05 -13.61
C TYR A 82 11.88 6.67 -14.70
N ASN A 83 11.45 6.60 -15.97
CA ASN A 83 12.22 7.17 -17.09
C ASN A 83 12.38 8.69 -16.97
N LEU A 84 11.32 9.39 -16.53
CA LEU A 84 11.35 10.84 -16.31
C LEU A 84 12.39 11.23 -15.25
N PHE A 85 12.39 10.57 -14.09
CA PHE A 85 13.31 10.89 -13.00
C PHE A 85 14.74 10.52 -13.35
N TYR A 86 14.96 9.41 -14.06
CA TYR A 86 16.27 9.06 -14.60
C TYR A 86 16.79 10.11 -15.58
N HIS A 87 15.94 10.63 -16.47
CA HIS A 87 16.33 11.68 -17.39
C HIS A 87 16.71 12.98 -16.66
N ILE A 88 15.90 13.43 -15.69
CA ILE A 88 16.18 14.64 -14.90
C ILE A 88 17.47 14.50 -14.08
N LYS A 89 17.77 13.29 -13.60
CA LYS A 89 18.99 12.99 -12.84
C LYS A 89 20.22 12.91 -13.74
N ASP A 90 20.20 12.01 -14.73
CA ASP A 90 21.42 11.60 -15.44
C ASP A 90 21.70 12.44 -16.70
N ASN A 91 20.67 12.96 -17.37
CA ASN A 91 20.83 13.79 -18.57
C ASN A 91 20.90 15.29 -18.24
N GLU A 92 20.04 15.76 -17.34
CA GLU A 92 19.95 17.18 -17.00
C GLU A 92 20.78 17.56 -15.76
N GLY A 93 21.12 16.59 -14.90
CA GLY A 93 21.88 16.84 -13.67
C GLY A 93 21.14 17.67 -12.61
N ILE A 94 19.81 17.79 -12.72
CA ILE A 94 18.97 18.63 -11.85
C ILE A 94 18.57 17.88 -10.57
N LEU A 95 18.30 16.58 -10.68
CA LEU A 95 17.89 15.75 -9.54
C LEU A 95 19.11 15.09 -8.89
N ASP A 96 19.31 15.33 -7.60
CA ASP A 96 20.33 14.65 -6.79
C ASP A 96 19.62 13.78 -5.74
N PRO A 97 19.73 12.44 -5.83
CA PRO A 97 19.12 11.53 -4.85
C PRO A 97 19.67 11.66 -3.43
N LEU A 98 20.84 12.28 -3.25
CA LEU A 98 21.43 12.53 -1.93
C LEU A 98 21.00 13.88 -1.35
N ASN A 99 20.30 14.71 -2.12
CA ASN A 99 19.81 16.01 -1.70
C ASN A 99 18.35 15.93 -1.24
N GLU A 100 18.14 16.06 0.07
CA GLU A 100 16.81 15.98 0.68
C GLU A 100 15.83 17.01 0.11
N LEU A 101 16.28 18.22 -0.22
CA LEU A 101 15.41 19.25 -0.80
C LEU A 101 14.91 18.83 -2.18
N HIS A 102 15.76 18.19 -2.98
CA HIS A 102 15.38 17.69 -4.30
C HIS A 102 14.36 16.55 -4.18
N LEU A 103 14.55 15.65 -3.21
CA LEU A 103 13.60 14.57 -2.91
C LEU A 103 12.24 15.12 -2.45
N VAL A 104 12.23 16.09 -1.54
CA VAL A 104 10.99 16.74 -1.07
C VAL A 104 10.28 17.47 -2.21
N ALA A 105 11.02 18.18 -3.06
CA ALA A 105 10.44 18.84 -4.24
C ALA A 105 9.84 17.82 -5.22
N LEU A 106 10.54 16.69 -5.44
CA LEU A 106 10.05 15.62 -6.30
C LEU A 106 8.75 15.02 -5.76
N HIS A 107 8.71 14.73 -4.45
CA HIS A 107 7.52 14.26 -3.75
C HIS A 107 6.37 15.27 -3.89
N TYR A 108 6.63 16.55 -3.62
CA TYR A 108 5.60 17.59 -3.69
C TYR A 108 4.99 17.73 -5.09
N ILE A 109 5.81 17.66 -6.15
CA ILE A 109 5.34 17.84 -7.52
C ILE A 109 4.65 16.59 -8.05
N TYR A 110 5.24 15.41 -7.82
CA TYR A 110 4.85 14.21 -8.55
C TYR A 110 4.03 13.22 -7.74
N MET A 111 4.00 13.27 -6.41
CA MET A 111 3.29 12.26 -5.62
C MET A 111 1.78 12.28 -5.90
N ASP A 112 1.16 13.46 -5.97
CA ASP A 112 -0.26 13.60 -6.28
C ASP A 112 -0.57 13.14 -7.71
N GLU A 113 0.31 13.47 -8.67
CA GLU A 113 0.16 13.03 -10.06
C GLU A 113 0.34 11.50 -10.21
N ILE A 114 1.28 10.90 -9.48
CA ILE A 114 1.45 9.44 -9.41
C ILE A 114 0.18 8.80 -8.83
N ASN A 115 -0.32 9.30 -7.70
CA ASN A 115 -1.54 8.79 -7.07
C ASN A 115 -2.76 8.90 -7.97
N ARG A 116 -2.91 10.02 -8.69
CA ARG A 116 -3.98 10.22 -9.67
C ARG A 116 -3.92 9.17 -10.79
N ARG A 117 -2.73 8.88 -11.32
CA ARG A 117 -2.58 7.84 -12.37
C ARG A 117 -2.78 6.43 -11.83
N LEU A 118 -2.33 6.16 -10.60
CA LEU A 118 -2.58 4.89 -9.92
C LEU A 118 -4.09 4.63 -9.72
N ASP A 119 -4.87 5.65 -9.38
CA ASP A 119 -6.32 5.53 -9.23
C ASP A 119 -7.00 5.19 -10.58
N ILE A 120 -6.70 5.95 -11.63
CA ILE A 120 -7.22 5.68 -12.98
C ILE A 120 -6.85 4.27 -13.44
N TRP A 121 -5.58 3.88 -13.24
CA TRP A 121 -5.11 2.55 -13.60
C TRP A 121 -5.80 1.46 -12.79
N THR A 122 -6.04 1.68 -11.49
CA THR A 122 -6.74 0.72 -10.62
C THR A 122 -8.17 0.48 -11.10
N GLN A 123 -8.88 1.52 -11.51
CA GLN A 123 -10.25 1.41 -12.04
C GLN A 123 -10.29 0.67 -13.38
N ALA A 124 -9.34 0.97 -14.27
CA ALA A 124 -9.19 0.28 -15.55
C ALA A 124 -8.83 -1.21 -15.34
N TRP A 125 -7.89 -1.48 -14.44
CA TRP A 125 -7.49 -2.84 -14.09
C TRP A 125 -8.63 -3.59 -13.37
N ALA A 126 -9.44 -2.98 -12.53
CA ALA A 126 -10.58 -3.67 -11.92
C ALA A 126 -11.60 -4.16 -12.97
N SER A 127 -11.66 -3.49 -14.13
CA SER A 127 -12.60 -3.75 -15.22
C SER A 127 -12.04 -4.64 -16.33
N HIS A 128 -10.71 -4.83 -16.41
CA HIS A 128 -10.10 -5.62 -17.49
C HIS A 128 -10.45 -7.11 -17.38
N ARG A 129 -10.60 -7.79 -18.52
CA ARG A 129 -10.88 -9.24 -18.54
C ARG A 129 -9.60 -10.03 -18.28
N MET A 130 -9.60 -10.84 -17.22
CA MET A 130 -8.51 -11.79 -16.97
C MET A 130 -8.69 -13.04 -17.84
N ARG A 131 -7.61 -13.47 -18.50
CA ARG A 131 -7.64 -14.62 -19.44
C ARG A 131 -8.05 -15.92 -18.76
N THR A 132 -7.54 -16.18 -17.56
CA THR A 132 -7.71 -17.44 -16.84
C THR A 132 -9.13 -17.64 -16.33
N THR A 133 -9.75 -16.59 -15.80
CA THR A 133 -11.12 -16.62 -15.25
C THR A 133 -12.18 -16.20 -16.27
N LYS A 134 -11.76 -15.67 -17.42
CA LYS A 134 -12.60 -15.11 -18.49
C LYS A 134 -13.56 -13.99 -18.06
N SER A 135 -13.36 -13.42 -16.87
CA SER A 135 -14.14 -12.32 -16.28
C SER A 135 -13.22 -11.25 -15.71
N SER A 136 -13.76 -10.07 -15.41
CA SER A 136 -13.02 -9.00 -14.75
C SER A 136 -12.88 -9.24 -13.23
N PRO A 137 -11.82 -8.71 -12.59
CA PRO A 137 -11.66 -8.75 -11.15
C PRO A 137 -12.91 -8.28 -10.39
N VAL A 138 -13.54 -7.18 -10.83
CA VAL A 138 -14.77 -6.67 -10.20
C VAL A 138 -15.92 -7.68 -10.32
N ASN A 139 -16.13 -8.30 -11.48
CA ASN A 139 -17.20 -9.27 -11.67
C ASN A 139 -16.99 -10.55 -10.84
N ILE A 140 -15.73 -10.97 -10.68
CA ILE A 140 -15.40 -12.12 -9.82
C ILE A 140 -15.67 -11.79 -8.35
N TRP A 141 -15.33 -10.57 -7.91
CA TRP A 141 -15.63 -10.12 -6.56
C TRP A 141 -17.14 -10.04 -6.31
N ILE A 142 -17.91 -9.42 -7.22
CA ILE A 142 -19.37 -9.35 -7.14
C ILE A 142 -19.99 -10.75 -7.08
N ALA A 143 -19.56 -11.66 -7.96
CA ALA A 143 -20.05 -13.04 -7.95
C ALA A 143 -19.73 -13.76 -6.63
N GLY A 144 -18.54 -13.51 -6.06
CA GLY A 144 -18.14 -14.02 -4.75
C GLY A 144 -19.04 -13.51 -3.63
N GLN A 145 -19.37 -12.21 -3.62
CA GLN A 145 -20.26 -11.61 -2.61
C GLN A 145 -21.69 -12.15 -2.70
N ILE A 146 -22.19 -12.43 -3.92
CA ILE A 146 -23.52 -13.03 -4.10
C ILE A 146 -23.55 -14.47 -3.55
N GLN A 147 -22.47 -15.23 -3.72
CA GLN A 147 -22.40 -16.63 -3.30
C GLN A 147 -22.11 -16.77 -1.79
N ASN A 148 -21.22 -15.94 -1.26
CA ASN A 148 -20.81 -15.92 0.14
C ASN A 148 -20.64 -14.46 0.58
N PRO A 149 -21.68 -13.82 1.12
CA PRO A 149 -21.60 -12.43 1.57
C PRO A 149 -20.57 -12.33 2.70
N VAL A 150 -19.47 -11.62 2.45
CA VAL A 150 -18.52 -11.25 3.50
C VAL A 150 -18.88 -9.82 3.87
N GLY A 151 -19.54 -9.63 5.02
CA GLY A 151 -20.04 -8.32 5.41
C GLY A 151 -18.94 -7.25 5.44
N THR A 152 -19.25 -6.05 4.99
CA THR A 152 -18.52 -4.81 5.31
C THR A 152 -18.73 -4.45 6.79
N GLN A 153 -18.44 -5.37 7.72
CA GLN A 153 -18.48 -5.05 9.15
C GLN A 153 -17.19 -4.34 9.54
N LEU A 154 -17.17 -3.03 9.32
CA LEU A 154 -16.48 -2.12 10.21
C LEU A 154 -17.57 -1.24 10.83
N SER A 155 -17.70 -1.27 12.16
CA SER A 155 -18.43 -0.18 12.81
C SER A 155 -17.55 1.08 12.72
N GLU A 156 -18.13 2.28 12.61
CA GLU A 156 -17.36 3.53 12.67
C GLU A 156 -16.48 3.61 13.94
N ARG A 157 -16.88 2.92 15.02
CA ARG A 157 -16.11 2.78 16.25
C ARG A 157 -14.80 2.02 16.06
N ASP A 158 -14.80 0.98 15.23
CA ASP A 158 -13.58 0.22 14.90
C ASP A 158 -12.57 1.06 14.11
N LEU A 159 -13.00 2.09 13.36
CA LEU A 159 -12.08 2.96 12.60
C LEU A 159 -11.51 4.11 13.45
N VAL A 160 -12.26 4.54 14.46
CA VAL A 160 -11.85 5.64 15.37
C VAL A 160 -10.83 5.15 16.41
N ASP A 161 -10.96 3.91 16.90
CA ASP A 161 -10.06 3.34 17.91
C ASP A 161 -8.61 3.17 17.41
N TYR A 162 -8.42 2.86 16.12
CA TYR A 162 -7.08 2.68 15.54
C TYR A 162 -6.46 3.98 14.99
N GLY A 163 -7.13 5.13 15.15
CA GLY A 163 -6.74 6.40 14.55
C GLY A 163 -6.36 7.52 15.52
N LEU A 164 -6.71 7.43 16.81
CA LEU A 164 -6.52 8.54 17.76
C LEU A 164 -6.29 8.04 19.21
N GLU A 165 -5.21 7.28 19.45
CA GLU A 165 -4.68 7.13 20.81
C GLU A 165 -3.24 7.65 20.93
N GLU A 166 -3.15 8.89 21.42
CA GLU A 166 -2.21 9.37 22.45
C GLU A 166 -0.76 8.82 22.50
N THR A 167 -0.01 8.81 21.39
CA THR A 167 1.47 8.63 21.48
C THR A 167 2.30 9.62 20.65
N LEU A 168 1.67 10.56 19.95
CA LEU A 168 2.38 11.56 19.13
C LEU A 168 3.12 12.65 19.93
N MET A 169 2.88 12.80 21.24
CA MET A 169 3.69 13.70 22.08
C MET A 169 4.96 13.07 22.67
N ARG A 170 5.14 11.74 22.59
CA ARG A 170 6.37 11.09 23.07
C ARG A 170 7.37 10.77 21.95
N LEU A 171 6.92 10.65 20.70
CA LEU A 171 7.84 10.45 19.59
C LEU A 171 8.58 11.74 19.18
N ILE A 172 7.94 12.91 19.33
CA ILE A 172 8.56 14.22 19.00
C ILE A 172 9.76 14.53 19.92
N LEU A 173 9.80 13.98 21.14
CA LEU A 173 10.92 14.15 22.06
C LEU A 173 12.06 13.14 21.84
N TRP A 174 11.80 11.98 21.22
CA TRP A 174 12.84 10.96 20.98
C TRP A 174 13.55 11.15 19.62
N THR A 175 12.88 11.70 18.61
CA THR A 175 13.48 11.94 17.28
C THR A 175 14.53 13.06 17.29
N MET A 176 14.60 13.89 18.33
CA MET A 176 15.61 14.95 18.44
C MET A 176 16.96 14.49 19.03
N GLU A 177 17.05 13.28 19.62
CA GLU A 177 18.30 12.79 20.23
C GLU A 177 18.93 11.58 19.51
N GLY A 178 18.20 10.91 18.60
CA GLY A 178 18.59 9.58 18.10
C GLY A 178 19.28 9.49 16.72
N GLN A 179 19.47 10.58 15.97
CA GLN A 179 20.08 10.52 14.62
C GLN A 179 21.57 10.86 14.54
N PHE A 180 22.25 11.03 15.67
CA PHE A 180 23.70 10.86 15.72
C PHE A 180 24.01 9.53 16.41
N LEU A 181 24.66 8.63 15.66
CA LEU A 181 25.33 7.37 16.05
C LEU A 181 24.65 6.08 15.53
N SER A 182 25.02 5.72 14.31
CA SER A 182 25.65 4.43 13.91
C SER A 182 25.46 4.32 12.38
N GLN A 183 26.44 4.58 11.49
CA GLN A 183 27.74 3.91 11.36
C GLN A 183 27.74 2.45 11.81
#